data_AF-A0A930V4M0-F1
#
_entry.id   AF-A0A930V4M0-F1
#
_cell.length_a   1.000
_cell.length_b   1.000
_cell.length_c   1.000
_cell.angle_alpha   90.00
_cell.angle_beta   90.00
_cell.angle_gamma   90.00
#
_symmetry.space_group_name_H-M   'P 1'
#
loop_
_entity.id
_entity.type
_entity.pdbx_description
1 polymer ?
#
loop_
_entity_poly.entity_id
_entity_poly.type
_entity_poly.pdbx_seq_one_letter_code
_entity_poly.pdbx_strand_id
1 'polypeptide(L)'
;MPEPIESWWARRQRSRAAEVPYAPGAYRDAWARYPVLVRQYRPEHNRGLLLSQVPPAADVWLTWLCDVGHQFVATPDEQRHRPGRERRRSSWCPTCADLASPRRLPAVPMDPAPKRPRDAPETAAPVAATTDPPPGRGPGPGPGPVVDGGERAALLRRIGASRPAPPRTPRTGRSAEVGQLPSAGEAGRTSPAGRAAPAGHETQRGQAPRGGRTWATGLPSGPPRPSPAPSVPRRRDQLCDRTPDLPVGEAFSSACAPPPASAVEEQLRADLAAAIAFTAGVNAVRLARPFFEHLEAWPDVLLPELRVAVEYDSTGRHGLEHVGHREEADRRKDRALRSAGWEVVRVRTGGLEALGPHDLVVSGLTRSTVPQLLDVFREVRGDLYVDAWLR
;
A
#
# COMPACT_ATOMS: atom_id res chain seq x y z
N MET A 1 -5.54 35.70 -14.74
CA MET A 1 -6.58 35.50 -13.71
C MET A 1 -6.99 34.05 -13.74
N PRO A 2 -6.81 33.30 -12.64
CA PRO A 2 -7.11 31.87 -12.60
C PRO A 2 -8.61 31.58 -12.71
N GLU A 3 -8.95 30.58 -13.52
CA GLU A 3 -10.33 30.14 -13.77
C GLU A 3 -10.63 28.80 -13.06
N PRO A 4 -11.92 28.48 -12.80
CA PRO A 4 -12.34 27.12 -12.47
C PRO A 4 -11.93 26.12 -13.56
N ILE A 5 -11.59 24.90 -13.16
CA ILE A 5 -10.99 23.88 -14.04
C ILE A 5 -11.83 23.55 -15.28
N GLU A 6 -13.15 23.56 -15.16
CA GLU A 6 -14.10 23.30 -16.25
C GLU A 6 -14.15 24.46 -17.25
N SER A 7 -14.17 25.70 -16.73
CA SER A 7 -14.15 26.92 -17.54
C SER A 7 -12.84 27.05 -18.31
N TRP A 8 -11.73 26.74 -17.63
CA TRP A 8 -10.40 26.68 -18.22
C TRP A 8 -10.31 25.62 -19.32
N TRP A 9 -10.75 24.38 -19.06
CA TRP A 9 -10.71 23.31 -20.05
C TRP A 9 -11.58 23.62 -21.27
N ALA A 10 -12.82 24.08 -21.06
CA ALA A 10 -13.72 24.46 -22.15
C ALA A 10 -13.18 25.64 -22.98
N ARG A 11 -12.50 26.61 -22.35
CA ARG A 11 -11.77 27.67 -23.07
C ARG A 11 -10.61 27.10 -23.88
N ARG A 12 -9.87 26.12 -23.33
CA ARG A 12 -8.78 25.44 -24.06
C ARG A 12 -9.30 24.64 -25.26
N GLN A 13 -10.42 23.93 -25.13
CA GLN A 13 -11.11 23.22 -26.23
C GLN A 13 -11.44 24.16 -27.38
N ARG A 14 -12.11 25.28 -27.11
CA ARG A 14 -12.40 26.30 -28.13
C ARG A 14 -11.13 26.89 -28.74
N SER A 15 -10.12 27.19 -27.92
CA SER A 15 -8.86 27.81 -28.41
C SER A 15 -7.97 26.91 -29.28
N ARG A 16 -8.21 25.59 -29.29
CA ARG A 16 -7.46 24.62 -30.12
C ARG A 16 -8.32 23.84 -31.12
N ALA A 17 -9.62 24.09 -31.17
CA ALA A 17 -10.59 23.31 -31.93
C ALA A 17 -10.45 21.78 -31.69
N ALA A 18 -10.21 21.37 -30.43
CA ALA A 18 -9.97 19.99 -30.07
C ALA A 18 -10.67 19.62 -28.74
N GLU A 19 -11.32 18.45 -28.70
CA GLU A 19 -12.01 17.95 -27.50
C GLU A 19 -11.04 17.67 -26.35
N VAL A 20 -9.83 17.20 -26.66
CA VAL A 20 -8.73 17.00 -25.71
C VAL A 20 -7.61 17.97 -26.09
N PRO A 21 -7.55 19.19 -25.50
CA PRO A 21 -6.63 20.25 -25.93
C PRO A 21 -5.17 19.98 -25.56
N TYR A 22 -4.96 18.99 -24.70
CA TYR A 22 -3.70 18.50 -24.18
C TYR A 22 -3.86 16.99 -23.96
N ALA A 23 -3.14 16.18 -24.75
CA ALA A 23 -3.16 14.73 -24.60
C ALA A 23 -2.57 14.31 -23.23
N PRO A 24 -3.02 13.18 -22.64
CA PRO A 24 -2.33 12.54 -21.53
C PRO A 24 -0.80 12.49 -21.76
N GLY A 25 -0.04 13.00 -20.80
CA GLY A 25 1.43 13.07 -20.90
C GLY A 25 2.01 14.36 -21.49
N ALA A 26 1.22 15.27 -22.06
CA ALA A 26 1.72 16.47 -22.76
C ALA A 26 2.67 17.38 -21.94
N TYR A 27 2.54 17.38 -20.61
CA TYR A 27 3.39 18.12 -19.67
C TYR A 27 4.18 17.23 -18.70
N ARG A 28 4.33 15.93 -19.01
CA ARG A 28 5.08 14.94 -18.22
C ARG A 28 6.45 15.45 -17.75
N ASP A 29 7.32 15.82 -18.68
CA ASP A 29 8.71 16.24 -18.41
C ASP A 29 8.81 17.57 -17.64
N ALA A 30 7.73 18.34 -17.62
CA ALA A 30 7.62 19.59 -16.88
C ALA A 30 7.19 19.32 -15.43
N TRP A 31 6.30 18.35 -15.19
CA TRP A 31 5.83 17.93 -13.86
C TRP A 31 6.75 16.93 -13.15
N ALA A 32 7.49 16.08 -13.88
CA ALA A 32 8.45 15.13 -13.31
C ALA A 32 9.57 15.80 -12.47
N ARG A 33 9.76 17.11 -12.65
CA ARG A 33 10.67 17.95 -11.86
C ARG A 33 10.13 18.31 -10.46
N TYR A 34 8.86 18.03 -10.21
CA TYR A 34 8.11 18.37 -9.00
C TYR A 34 7.38 17.13 -8.45
N PRO A 35 8.07 16.00 -8.19
CA PRO A 35 7.42 14.73 -7.85
C PRO A 35 6.48 14.87 -6.65
N VAL A 36 6.87 15.64 -5.62
CA VAL A 36 6.02 15.88 -4.44
C VAL A 36 4.68 16.56 -4.82
N LEU A 37 4.64 17.41 -5.85
CA LEU A 37 3.39 18.01 -6.33
C LEU A 37 2.56 17.00 -7.13
N VAL A 38 3.20 16.11 -7.89
CA VAL A 38 2.51 14.98 -8.53
C VAL A 38 1.85 14.08 -7.47
N ARG A 39 2.55 13.78 -6.37
CA ARG A 39 1.99 13.03 -5.22
C ARG A 39 0.83 13.74 -4.54
N GLN A 40 0.75 15.07 -4.58
CA GLN A 40 -0.36 15.85 -4.03
C GLN A 40 -1.56 15.97 -4.98
N TYR A 41 -1.41 15.67 -6.26
CA TYR A 41 -2.49 15.79 -7.24
C TYR A 41 -3.35 14.53 -7.30
N ARG A 42 -4.66 14.71 -7.40
CA ARG A 42 -5.65 13.63 -7.54
C ARG A 42 -6.61 13.98 -8.68
N PRO A 43 -6.64 13.23 -9.79
CA PRO A 43 -7.58 13.49 -10.90
C PRO A 43 -9.04 13.53 -10.44
N GLU A 44 -9.39 12.76 -9.42
CA GLU A 44 -10.74 12.63 -8.86
C GLU A 44 -11.25 13.97 -8.31
N HIS A 45 -10.37 14.72 -7.62
CA HIS A 45 -10.65 16.07 -7.13
C HIS A 45 -10.54 17.17 -8.21
N ASN A 46 -10.19 16.78 -9.44
CA ASN A 46 -9.90 17.67 -10.57
C ASN A 46 -10.59 17.17 -11.86
N ARG A 47 -11.84 16.69 -11.74
CA ARG A 47 -12.73 16.30 -12.84
C ARG A 47 -12.18 15.21 -13.79
N GLY A 48 -11.29 14.36 -13.31
CA GLY A 48 -10.64 13.31 -14.09
C GLY A 48 -9.48 13.80 -14.98
N LEU A 49 -9.17 15.10 -15.02
CA LEU A 49 -8.03 15.60 -15.77
C LEU A 49 -6.72 15.16 -15.10
N LEU A 50 -5.77 14.67 -15.89
CA LEU A 50 -4.44 14.32 -15.39
C LEU A 50 -3.59 15.58 -15.24
N LEU A 51 -2.73 15.65 -14.22
CA LEU A 51 -1.77 16.77 -14.06
C LEU A 51 -0.89 16.94 -15.30
N SER A 52 -0.57 15.84 -15.99
CA SER A 52 0.17 15.83 -17.26
C SER A 52 -0.55 16.51 -18.43
N GLN A 53 -1.82 16.86 -18.30
CA GLN A 53 -2.60 17.65 -19.27
C GLN A 53 -2.68 19.14 -18.89
N VAL A 54 -2.23 19.52 -17.69
CA VAL A 54 -2.23 20.91 -17.21
C VAL A 54 -0.83 21.52 -17.37
N PRO A 55 -0.67 22.67 -18.06
CA PRO A 55 0.60 23.40 -18.08
C PRO A 55 1.01 23.87 -16.67
N PRO A 56 2.29 23.75 -16.26
CA PRO A 56 2.76 24.25 -14.94
C PRO A 56 2.67 25.76 -14.70
N ALA A 57 2.28 26.53 -15.72
CA ALA A 57 2.05 27.97 -15.68
C ALA A 57 0.62 28.33 -16.15
N ALA A 58 -0.35 27.45 -15.91
CA ALA A 58 -1.75 27.70 -16.27
C ALA A 58 -2.49 28.50 -15.18
N ASP A 59 -3.17 29.57 -15.60
CA ASP A 59 -4.24 30.26 -14.86
C ASP A 59 -5.45 29.33 -14.60
N VAL A 60 -5.30 28.35 -13.72
CA VAL A 60 -6.37 27.40 -13.35
C VAL A 60 -6.31 27.04 -11.88
N TRP A 61 -7.46 27.06 -11.20
CA TRP A 61 -7.57 26.56 -9.83
C TRP A 61 -7.59 25.02 -9.84
N LEU A 62 -6.66 24.41 -9.12
CA LEU A 62 -6.59 22.96 -8.91
C LEU A 62 -6.78 22.62 -7.43
N THR A 63 -7.35 21.45 -7.17
CA THR A 63 -7.47 20.88 -5.83
C THR A 63 -6.25 19.99 -5.55
N TRP A 64 -5.55 20.28 -4.46
CA TRP A 64 -4.38 19.54 -3.99
C TRP A 64 -4.69 18.86 -2.65
N LEU A 65 -4.06 17.72 -2.40
CA LEU A 65 -4.16 16.95 -1.17
C LEU A 65 -2.75 16.75 -0.61
N CYS A 66 -2.44 17.25 0.57
CA CYS A 66 -1.09 17.06 1.14
C CYS A 66 -0.89 15.65 1.74
N ASP A 67 0.37 15.28 1.96
CA ASP A 67 0.81 14.01 2.56
C ASP A 67 0.25 13.76 4.00
N VAL A 68 -0.46 14.73 4.59
CA VAL A 68 -1.15 14.65 5.90
C VAL A 68 -2.69 14.62 5.74
N GLY A 69 -3.22 14.64 4.52
CA GLY A 69 -4.65 14.56 4.22
C GLY A 69 -5.39 15.90 4.12
N HIS A 70 -4.73 17.05 4.32
CA HIS A 70 -5.39 18.36 4.12
C HIS A 70 -5.61 18.65 2.63
N GLN A 71 -6.87 18.88 2.26
CA GLN A 71 -7.28 19.33 0.93
C GLN A 71 -7.28 20.87 0.87
N PHE A 72 -6.77 21.45 -0.22
CA PHE A 72 -6.72 22.90 -0.44
C PHE A 72 -6.71 23.24 -1.94
N VAL A 73 -7.02 24.49 -2.29
CA VAL A 73 -7.05 24.97 -3.69
C VAL A 73 -5.90 25.95 -3.92
N ALA A 74 -5.17 25.76 -5.03
CA ALA A 74 -4.09 26.64 -5.48
C ALA A 74 -3.86 26.47 -7.00
N THR A 75 -3.28 27.48 -7.66
CA THR A 75 -2.83 27.32 -9.05
C THR A 75 -1.56 26.47 -9.17
N PRO A 76 -1.28 25.91 -10.37
CA PRO A 76 0.01 25.33 -10.72
C PRO A 76 1.23 26.19 -10.36
N ASP A 77 1.12 27.52 -10.46
CA ASP A 77 2.26 28.41 -10.23
C ASP A 77 2.46 28.76 -8.75
N GLU A 78 1.39 29.09 -8.03
CA GLU A 78 1.44 29.31 -6.57
C GLU A 78 1.96 28.09 -5.83
N GLN A 79 1.48 26.89 -6.20
CA GLN A 79 1.90 25.62 -5.59
C GLN A 79 3.37 25.27 -5.90
N ARG A 80 3.91 25.76 -7.02
CA ARG A 80 5.33 25.59 -7.39
C ARG A 80 6.26 26.65 -6.78
N HIS A 81 5.80 27.88 -6.59
CA HIS A 81 6.66 29.02 -6.21
C HIS A 81 6.54 29.48 -4.75
N ARG A 82 5.43 29.15 -4.05
CA ARG A 82 5.09 29.49 -2.66
C ARG A 82 4.94 31.00 -2.35
N PRO A 83 3.86 31.44 -1.68
CA PRO A 83 3.86 32.70 -0.95
C PRO A 83 4.74 32.62 0.33
N GLY A 84 5.84 33.38 0.37
CA GLY A 84 6.64 33.61 1.57
C GLY A 84 8.14 33.29 1.47
N ARG A 85 8.95 33.76 2.43
CA ARG A 85 10.44 33.73 2.36
C ARG A 85 11.13 32.55 3.06
N GLU A 86 10.40 31.56 3.57
CA GLU A 86 11.01 30.41 4.27
C GLU A 86 11.40 29.25 3.33
N ARG A 87 12.60 28.68 3.53
CA ARG A 87 13.16 27.56 2.74
C ARG A 87 12.93 26.18 3.38
N ARG A 88 11.69 25.82 3.70
CA ARG A 88 11.36 24.40 3.99
C ARG A 88 11.26 23.64 2.65
N ARG A 89 11.88 22.45 2.57
CA ARG A 89 12.03 21.66 1.33
C ARG A 89 10.97 20.56 1.15
N SER A 90 9.90 20.60 1.94
CA SER A 90 8.70 19.78 1.77
C SER A 90 7.63 20.55 1.00
N SER A 91 6.65 19.86 0.42
CA SER A 91 5.51 20.45 -0.29
C SER A 91 4.76 21.47 0.56
N TRP A 92 4.23 22.53 -0.08
CA TRP A 92 3.40 23.51 0.60
C TRP A 92 1.96 23.03 0.73
N CYS A 93 1.33 23.47 1.82
CA CYS A 93 -0.08 23.33 2.15
C CYS A 93 -0.36 24.41 3.20
N PRO A 94 -1.43 25.23 3.09
CA PRO A 94 -1.70 26.32 4.00
C PRO A 94 -1.89 25.81 5.44
N THR A 95 -2.77 24.83 5.65
CA THR A 95 -3.06 24.24 6.96
C THR A 95 -1.80 23.68 7.64
N CYS A 96 -0.93 22.99 6.89
CA CYS A 96 0.34 22.50 7.44
C CYS A 96 1.31 23.65 7.77
N ALA A 97 1.32 24.75 7.00
CA ALA A 97 2.17 25.90 7.27
C ALA A 97 1.71 26.67 8.52
N ASP A 98 0.39 26.80 8.72
CA ASP A 98 -0.19 27.45 9.91
C ASP A 98 0.07 26.60 11.16
N LEU A 99 -0.18 25.29 11.11
CA LEU A 99 0.11 24.36 12.21
C LEU A 99 1.62 24.27 12.54
N ALA A 100 2.50 24.39 11.54
CA ALA A 100 3.95 24.38 11.74
C ALA A 100 4.55 25.75 12.10
N SER A 101 3.72 26.81 12.18
CA SER A 101 4.14 28.15 12.58
C SER A 101 3.94 28.32 14.10
N PRO A 102 4.98 28.21 14.93
CA PRO A 102 4.82 28.41 16.37
C PRO A 102 4.35 29.84 16.63
N ARG A 103 3.21 29.98 17.30
CA ARG A 103 2.78 31.28 17.85
C ARG A 103 3.93 31.82 18.70
N ARG A 104 4.49 32.97 18.34
CA ARG A 104 5.45 33.66 19.19
C ARG A 104 4.74 34.02 20.48
N LEU A 105 5.03 33.30 21.56
CA LEU A 105 4.64 33.75 22.89
C LEU A 105 5.27 35.13 23.11
N PRO A 106 4.58 36.08 23.77
CA PRO A 106 5.21 37.31 24.22
C PRO A 106 6.46 36.97 25.03
N ALA A 107 7.55 37.73 24.84
CA ALA A 107 8.69 37.65 25.73
C ALA A 107 8.21 38.08 27.12
N VAL A 108 8.09 37.12 28.05
CA VAL A 108 7.70 37.39 29.44
C VAL A 108 8.78 38.30 30.03
N PRO A 109 8.45 39.50 30.54
CA PRO A 109 9.41 40.31 31.26
C PRO A 109 9.91 39.52 32.48
N MET A 110 11.22 39.33 32.61
CA MET A 110 11.78 38.89 33.89
C MET A 110 11.89 40.12 34.78
N ASP A 111 11.03 40.18 35.81
CA ASP A 111 11.07 41.28 36.77
C ASP A 111 12.43 41.35 37.49
N PRO A 112 13.01 42.55 37.66
CA PRO A 112 14.27 42.70 38.38
C PRO A 112 14.09 42.32 39.85
N ALA A 113 14.97 41.47 40.37
CA ALA A 113 14.85 40.87 41.69
C ALA A 113 14.66 41.93 42.81
N PRO A 114 13.70 41.73 43.74
CA PRO A 114 13.35 42.72 44.75
C PRO A 114 14.50 42.96 45.75
N LYS A 115 14.71 44.23 46.10
CA LYS A 115 15.74 44.63 47.07
C LYS A 115 15.33 44.24 48.49
N ARG A 116 16.25 43.63 49.25
CA ARG A 116 16.04 43.32 50.68
C ARG A 116 15.82 44.60 51.50
N PRO A 117 14.88 44.61 52.46
CA PRO A 117 14.82 45.63 53.52
C PRO A 117 16.08 45.65 54.39
N ARG A 118 16.23 46.71 55.19
CA ARG A 118 17.19 46.79 56.30
C ARG A 118 16.49 46.48 57.61
N ASP A 119 17.19 45.78 58.50
CA ASP A 119 16.69 45.39 59.82
C ASP A 119 16.65 46.57 60.81
N ALA A 120 15.79 46.45 61.82
CA ALA A 120 15.65 47.37 62.96
C ALA A 120 15.68 46.55 64.27
N PRO A 121 16.13 47.12 65.40
CA PRO A 121 16.67 46.33 66.52
C PRO A 121 15.63 45.60 67.39
N GLU A 122 16.13 44.61 68.13
CA GLU A 122 15.37 43.62 68.89
C GLU A 122 14.59 44.16 70.10
N THR A 123 13.50 43.46 70.43
CA THR A 123 13.05 43.23 71.82
C THR A 123 12.88 41.73 72.01
N ALA A 124 13.27 41.20 73.17
CA ALA A 124 13.67 39.79 73.29
C ALA A 124 12.76 38.91 74.15
N ALA A 125 12.74 37.62 73.79
CA ALA A 125 12.41 36.46 74.63
C ALA A 125 10.92 36.29 75.08
N PRO A 126 10.52 35.10 75.58
CA PRO A 126 11.28 33.85 75.73
C PRO A 126 10.79 32.66 74.89
N VAL A 127 11.65 31.64 74.78
CA VAL A 127 11.32 30.32 74.22
C VAL A 127 10.79 29.37 75.29
N ALA A 128 9.86 28.50 74.90
CA ALA A 128 9.53 27.25 75.59
C ALA A 128 9.34 26.16 74.52
N ALA A 129 9.82 24.94 74.78
CA ALA A 129 9.86 23.86 73.79
C ALA A 129 8.98 22.68 74.23
N THR A 130 8.35 22.02 73.24
CA THR A 130 7.68 20.73 73.41
C THR A 130 8.09 19.79 72.27
N THR A 131 8.77 18.71 72.62
CA THR A 131 9.16 17.61 71.72
C THR A 131 8.11 16.51 71.74
N ASP A 132 7.73 15.95 70.58
CA ASP A 132 7.11 14.63 70.51
C ASP A 132 7.44 13.90 69.19
N PRO A 133 7.57 12.55 69.18
CA PRO A 133 7.97 11.75 68.01
C PRO A 133 6.76 11.21 67.18
N PRO A 134 7.00 10.63 65.98
CA PRO A 134 5.93 10.38 64.99
C PRO A 134 5.44 8.93 64.88
N PRO A 135 4.27 8.73 64.25
CA PRO A 135 3.94 7.54 63.46
C PRO A 135 3.76 7.90 61.96
N GLY A 136 4.26 7.05 61.04
CA GLY A 136 4.23 7.31 59.59
C GLY A 136 3.49 6.25 58.76
N ARG A 137 3.23 6.55 57.48
CA ARG A 137 2.79 5.57 56.46
C ARG A 137 3.02 6.07 55.02
N GLY A 138 3.55 5.19 54.16
CA GLY A 138 3.34 5.20 52.70
C GLY A 138 4.19 6.17 51.84
N PRO A 139 5.15 5.68 51.05
CA PRO A 139 5.79 6.46 49.98
C PRO A 139 4.97 6.42 48.68
N GLY A 140 4.80 7.59 48.03
CA GLY A 140 4.34 7.69 46.63
C GLY A 140 5.52 7.97 45.68
N PRO A 141 5.50 7.49 44.43
CA PRO A 141 6.60 7.68 43.49
C PRO A 141 6.66 9.11 42.93
N GLY A 142 7.87 9.64 42.75
CA GLY A 142 8.13 10.97 42.18
C GLY A 142 8.33 10.97 40.64
N PRO A 143 8.50 12.16 40.03
CA PRO A 143 8.68 12.32 38.58
C PRO A 143 10.09 11.91 38.10
N GLY A 144 10.18 11.47 36.84
CA GLY A 144 11.43 11.06 36.19
C GLY A 144 12.24 12.20 35.54
N PRO A 145 13.51 11.95 35.16
CA PRO A 145 14.45 12.96 34.67
C PRO A 145 14.33 13.29 33.17
N VAL A 146 14.97 14.38 32.76
CA VAL A 146 15.06 14.89 31.37
C VAL A 146 16.53 14.96 30.93
N VAL A 147 16.85 14.63 29.68
CA VAL A 147 18.19 14.74 29.08
C VAL A 147 18.15 15.30 27.65
N ASP A 148 19.29 15.78 27.14
CA ASP A 148 19.37 16.88 26.17
C ASP A 148 19.88 16.50 24.76
N GLY A 149 19.61 17.34 23.76
CA GLY A 149 19.61 17.04 22.31
C GLY A 149 20.97 17.04 21.58
N GLY A 150 22.09 16.84 22.26
CA GLY A 150 23.43 17.06 21.69
C GLY A 150 23.85 16.16 20.52
N GLU A 151 23.47 14.88 20.52
CA GLU A 151 24.11 13.86 19.66
C GLU A 151 23.65 13.87 18.20
N ARG A 152 22.50 14.49 17.89
CA ARG A 152 21.83 14.35 16.57
C ARG A 152 22.53 15.09 15.42
N ALA A 153 23.49 15.97 15.71
CA ALA A 153 24.14 16.87 14.75
C ALA A 153 25.29 16.23 13.94
N ALA A 154 25.81 15.06 14.33
CA ALA A 154 26.98 14.46 13.71
C ALA A 154 26.68 13.75 12.36
N LEU A 155 25.50 13.13 12.23
CA LEU A 155 25.26 12.09 11.21
C LEU A 155 24.96 12.62 9.80
N LEU A 156 24.33 13.80 9.68
CA LEU A 156 23.74 14.30 8.42
C LEU A 156 24.75 14.79 7.36
N ARG A 157 26.06 14.70 7.61
CA ARG A 157 27.07 15.47 6.85
C ARG A 157 27.76 14.72 5.69
N ARG A 158 27.35 13.49 5.33
CA ARG A 158 28.22 12.57 4.57
C ARG A 158 27.75 12.12 3.17
N ILE A 159 26.49 12.24 2.77
CA ILE A 159 25.99 11.65 1.49
C ILE A 159 25.17 12.67 0.68
N GLY A 160 25.69 13.11 -0.48
CA GLY A 160 25.01 14.08 -1.35
C GLY A 160 25.77 14.47 -2.64
N ALA A 161 25.82 13.57 -3.62
CA ALA A 161 26.31 13.75 -5.01
C ALA A 161 25.86 12.53 -5.85
N SER A 162 25.53 12.55 -7.16
CA SER A 162 25.34 13.61 -8.17
C SER A 162 24.49 13.08 -9.37
N ARG A 163 24.10 13.94 -10.33
CA ARG A 163 23.37 13.64 -11.62
C ARG A 163 24.37 13.59 -12.82
N PRO A 164 24.02 13.45 -14.14
CA PRO A 164 22.78 13.15 -14.91
C PRO A 164 22.96 11.90 -15.86
N ALA A 165 22.46 11.67 -17.11
CA ALA A 165 21.56 12.28 -18.14
C ALA A 165 21.04 11.21 -19.17
N PRO A 166 19.99 11.45 -20.01
CA PRO A 166 19.40 10.46 -20.95
C PRO A 166 19.43 10.80 -22.48
N PRO A 167 19.22 9.83 -23.41
CA PRO A 167 18.99 10.11 -24.84
C PRO A 167 17.92 9.27 -25.63
N ARG A 168 17.06 9.97 -26.39
CA ARG A 168 16.54 9.74 -27.80
C ARG A 168 15.81 8.44 -28.23
N THR A 169 14.86 8.58 -29.17
CA THR A 169 13.98 7.53 -29.76
C THR A 169 13.79 7.63 -31.30
N PRO A 170 13.62 6.50 -32.02
CA PRO A 170 12.76 6.40 -33.23
C PRO A 170 12.01 5.04 -33.33
N ARG A 171 11.13 4.72 -34.30
CA ARG A 171 10.02 5.42 -35.00
C ARG A 171 9.13 4.32 -35.66
N THR A 172 7.83 4.54 -35.82
CA THR A 172 6.86 3.59 -36.43
C THR A 172 6.72 3.73 -37.97
N GLY A 173 5.95 2.82 -38.60
CA GLY A 173 5.42 2.99 -39.96
C GLY A 173 4.51 1.84 -40.45
N ARG A 174 3.41 2.16 -41.16
CA ARG A 174 2.60 1.26 -42.03
C ARG A 174 1.57 2.07 -42.84
N SER A 175 1.12 1.57 -44.01
CA SER A 175 -0.08 2.02 -44.77
C SER A 175 -0.50 0.98 -45.84
N ALA A 176 -1.80 0.97 -46.21
CA ALA A 176 -2.40 0.43 -47.46
C ALA A 176 -2.35 -1.12 -47.70
N GLU A 177 -3.23 -1.79 -48.48
CA GLU A 177 -4.52 -1.40 -49.13
C GLU A 177 -5.50 -2.60 -49.37
N VAL A 178 -6.46 -2.46 -50.31
CA VAL A 178 -7.71 -3.24 -50.56
C VAL A 178 -7.56 -4.53 -51.41
N GLY A 179 -8.48 -5.50 -51.30
CA GLY A 179 -8.62 -6.67 -52.21
C GLY A 179 -9.94 -7.47 -52.07
N GLN A 180 -10.41 -8.16 -53.12
CA GLN A 180 -11.78 -8.71 -53.30
C GLN A 180 -11.97 -10.25 -53.08
N LEU A 181 -13.24 -10.70 -53.18
CA LEU A 181 -13.82 -12.07 -53.10
C LEU A 181 -13.70 -12.89 -54.42
N PRO A 182 -14.24 -14.14 -54.61
CA PRO A 182 -14.71 -15.23 -53.68
C PRO A 182 -14.26 -16.68 -54.09
N SER A 183 -14.73 -17.72 -53.34
CA SER A 183 -15.41 -18.96 -53.85
C SER A 183 -14.86 -20.35 -53.40
N ALA A 184 -15.80 -21.29 -53.14
CA ALA A 184 -15.75 -22.77 -53.05
C ALA A 184 -14.65 -23.50 -52.20
N GLY A 185 -14.90 -24.68 -51.60
CA GLY A 185 -16.11 -25.52 -51.56
C GLY A 185 -15.96 -26.83 -50.73
N GLU A 186 -17.04 -27.61 -50.70
CA GLU A 186 -17.18 -29.06 -50.35
C GLU A 186 -16.59 -29.70 -49.06
N ALA A 187 -17.52 -30.08 -48.18
CA ALA A 187 -17.79 -31.44 -47.68
C ALA A 187 -16.66 -32.37 -47.14
N GLY A 188 -16.84 -32.82 -45.89
CA GLY A 188 -16.19 -34.03 -45.35
C GLY A 188 -16.82 -34.47 -44.02
N ARG A 189 -17.52 -35.62 -43.99
CA ARG A 189 -18.06 -36.23 -42.75
C ARG A 189 -17.23 -37.47 -42.40
N THR A 190 -16.98 -37.71 -41.11
CA THR A 190 -17.37 -38.96 -40.38
C THR A 190 -16.70 -39.07 -39.01
N SER A 191 -17.40 -39.75 -38.09
CA SER A 191 -16.80 -40.55 -37.01
C SER A 191 -17.25 -42.01 -37.25
N PRO A 192 -16.57 -43.01 -36.65
CA PRO A 192 -17.17 -43.63 -35.45
C PRO A 192 -16.11 -44.07 -34.41
N ALA A 193 -16.52 -44.87 -33.42
CA ALA A 193 -15.74 -45.22 -32.23
C ALA A 193 -15.52 -46.73 -32.02
N GLY A 194 -14.52 -47.08 -31.20
CA GLY A 194 -14.31 -48.39 -30.55
C GLY A 194 -13.17 -48.25 -29.54
N ARG A 195 -13.30 -48.52 -28.23
CA ARG A 195 -13.63 -49.76 -27.48
C ARG A 195 -12.49 -50.79 -27.39
N ALA A 196 -12.38 -51.34 -26.17
CA ALA A 196 -11.69 -52.57 -25.75
C ALA A 196 -10.21 -52.51 -25.29
N ALA A 197 -10.00 -53.24 -24.20
CA ALA A 197 -8.77 -53.80 -23.62
C ALA A 197 -9.16 -55.26 -23.21
N PRO A 198 -8.40 -56.08 -22.44
CA PRO A 198 -7.07 -55.90 -21.83
C PRO A 198 -6.16 -57.17 -22.01
N ALA A 199 -5.36 -57.50 -20.98
CA ALA A 199 -4.51 -58.68 -20.76
C ALA A 199 -3.04 -58.60 -21.26
N GLY A 200 -2.06 -59.21 -20.57
CA GLY A 200 -2.16 -59.98 -19.31
C GLY A 200 -0.83 -60.52 -18.78
N HIS A 201 -0.93 -61.52 -17.88
CA HIS A 201 0.14 -62.26 -17.16
C HIS A 201 0.99 -61.44 -16.16
N GLU A 202 1.27 -61.83 -14.90
CA GLU A 202 1.37 -63.12 -14.18
C GLU A 202 2.82 -63.61 -13.98
N THR A 203 3.26 -63.68 -12.72
CA THR A 203 4.07 -64.82 -12.24
C THR A 203 3.85 -65.03 -10.73
N GLN A 204 4.10 -66.25 -10.25
CA GLN A 204 3.65 -66.75 -8.96
C GLN A 204 4.84 -66.99 -8.00
N ARG A 205 4.59 -67.01 -6.66
CA ARG A 205 5.21 -68.00 -5.74
C ARG A 205 4.64 -68.00 -4.32
N GLY A 206 4.06 -69.15 -3.93
CA GLY A 206 4.72 -70.04 -2.97
C GLY A 206 4.71 -69.69 -1.47
N GLN A 207 3.58 -69.94 -0.81
CA GLN A 207 3.43 -70.75 0.43
C GLN A 207 4.30 -70.50 1.69
N ALA A 208 3.62 -70.45 2.84
CA ALA A 208 4.16 -70.60 4.22
C ALA A 208 4.09 -72.11 4.66
N PRO A 209 4.24 -72.58 5.94
CA PRO A 209 4.09 -71.87 7.24
C PRO A 209 4.89 -72.37 8.49
N ARG A 210 4.52 -71.80 9.66
CA ARG A 210 4.58 -72.33 11.07
C ARG A 210 5.85 -72.19 11.94
N GLY A 211 5.69 -71.41 13.02
CA GLY A 211 6.30 -71.61 14.36
C GLY A 211 7.64 -70.89 14.64
N GLY A 212 7.92 -70.35 15.83
CA GLY A 212 7.05 -70.10 17.00
C GLY A 212 7.82 -69.76 18.29
N ARG A 213 7.16 -69.07 19.25
CA ARG A 213 7.59 -68.66 20.61
C ARG A 213 8.50 -67.42 20.76
N THR A 214 7.97 -66.42 21.49
CA THR A 214 8.52 -65.66 22.65
C THR A 214 10.02 -65.76 22.95
N TRP A 215 10.71 -64.69 23.42
CA TRP A 215 10.44 -63.91 24.66
C TRP A 215 10.54 -62.38 24.50
N ALA A 216 10.27 -61.62 25.58
CA ALA A 216 10.10 -60.17 25.54
C ALA A 216 10.84 -59.40 26.65
N THR A 217 11.34 -58.21 26.29
CA THR A 217 11.64 -57.05 27.15
C THR A 217 11.48 -55.78 26.29
N GLY A 218 10.92 -54.65 26.74
CA GLY A 218 10.28 -54.38 28.03
C GLY A 218 10.51 -52.94 28.52
N LEU A 219 9.77 -51.96 27.98
CA LEU A 219 9.66 -50.58 28.52
C LEU A 219 8.28 -49.98 28.11
N PRO A 220 7.55 -49.27 29.00
CA PRO A 220 6.19 -48.83 28.72
C PRO A 220 6.08 -47.40 28.16
N SER A 221 5.10 -47.19 27.29
CA SER A 221 4.64 -45.86 26.85
C SER A 221 3.35 -45.48 27.58
N GLY A 222 3.22 -44.22 28.02
CA GLY A 222 2.04 -43.73 28.74
C GLY A 222 0.78 -43.60 27.87
N PRO A 223 -0.42 -43.49 28.48
CA PRO A 223 -1.68 -43.41 27.75
C PRO A 223 -1.82 -42.08 26.96
N PRO A 224 -2.37 -42.11 25.74
CA PRO A 224 -2.62 -40.89 24.97
C PRO A 224 -3.71 -40.03 25.63
N ARG A 225 -3.55 -38.71 25.58
CA ARG A 225 -4.59 -37.76 26.03
C ARG A 225 -5.82 -37.83 25.11
N PRO A 226 -7.05 -37.65 25.64
CA PRO A 226 -8.23 -37.50 24.80
C PRO A 226 -8.15 -36.22 23.96
N SER A 227 -8.54 -36.32 22.68
CA SER A 227 -8.65 -35.17 21.79
C SER A 227 -9.74 -34.19 22.24
N PRO A 228 -9.60 -32.88 21.98
CA PRO A 228 -10.68 -31.92 22.24
C PRO A 228 -11.91 -32.25 21.39
N ALA A 229 -13.10 -32.04 21.96
CA ALA A 229 -14.36 -32.23 21.25
C ALA A 229 -14.50 -31.24 20.08
N PRO A 230 -15.14 -31.64 18.96
CA PRO A 230 -15.31 -30.77 17.80
C PRO A 230 -16.17 -29.55 18.16
N SER A 231 -15.72 -28.36 17.73
CA SER A 231 -16.49 -27.12 17.87
C SER A 231 -17.74 -27.16 16.99
N VAL A 232 -18.86 -26.69 17.53
CA VAL A 232 -20.11 -26.52 16.76
C VAL A 232 -19.86 -25.46 15.67
N PRO A 233 -20.15 -25.74 14.38
CA PRO A 233 -19.89 -24.80 13.31
C PRO A 233 -20.77 -23.54 13.47
N ARG A 234 -20.18 -22.37 13.26
CA ARG A 234 -20.94 -21.10 13.18
C ARG A 234 -21.90 -21.15 11.98
N ARG A 235 -23.05 -20.47 12.12
CA ARG A 235 -23.97 -20.26 11.00
C ARG A 235 -23.34 -19.29 10.00
N ARG A 236 -23.36 -19.67 8.71
CA ARG A 236 -22.66 -19.01 7.58
C ARG A 236 -23.21 -17.63 7.22
N ASP A 237 -24.22 -17.17 7.96
CA ASP A 237 -25.03 -15.98 7.69
C ASP A 237 -24.66 -14.79 8.60
N GLN A 238 -23.74 -14.99 9.55
CA GLN A 238 -23.21 -13.92 10.40
C GLN A 238 -22.00 -13.27 9.74
N LEU A 239 -22.13 -12.00 9.35
CA LEU A 239 -20.99 -11.18 8.97
C LEU A 239 -20.08 -10.92 10.17
N CYS A 240 -18.79 -10.69 9.93
CA CYS A 240 -17.82 -10.42 10.99
C CYS A 240 -17.92 -8.98 11.49
N ASP A 241 -18.43 -8.80 12.71
CA ASP A 241 -18.59 -7.49 13.40
C ASP A 241 -17.27 -6.76 13.70
N ARG A 242 -16.12 -7.33 13.29
CA ARG A 242 -14.77 -6.75 13.48
C ARG A 242 -14.29 -5.90 12.30
N THR A 243 -14.99 -5.89 11.16
CA THR A 243 -14.69 -4.98 10.06
C THR A 243 -15.13 -3.56 10.46
N PRO A 244 -14.23 -2.56 10.52
CA PRO A 244 -14.60 -1.20 10.91
C PRO A 244 -15.48 -0.51 9.85
N ASP A 245 -16.34 0.41 10.30
CA ASP A 245 -17.15 1.21 9.39
C ASP A 245 -16.34 2.33 8.74
N LEU A 246 -15.67 1.96 7.65
CA LEU A 246 -14.88 2.84 6.80
C LEU A 246 -15.54 3.02 5.42
N PRO A 247 -15.17 4.08 4.67
CA PRO A 247 -15.56 4.24 3.27
C PRO A 247 -15.17 3.04 2.40
N VAL A 248 -15.98 2.77 1.38
CA VAL A 248 -15.69 1.73 0.38
C VAL A 248 -14.39 2.08 -0.35
N GLY A 249 -13.54 1.08 -0.53
CA GLY A 249 -12.20 1.24 -1.08
C GLY A 249 -11.14 1.66 -0.07
N GLU A 250 -11.47 1.97 1.18
CA GLU A 250 -10.44 2.41 2.12
C GLU A 250 -9.54 1.26 2.59
N ALA A 251 -8.23 1.54 2.66
CA ALA A 251 -7.22 0.61 3.14
C ALA A 251 -6.99 0.79 4.65
N PHE A 252 -6.92 -0.32 5.38
CA PHE A 252 -6.80 -0.29 6.83
C PHE A 252 -6.02 -1.50 7.36
N SER A 253 -5.72 -1.47 8.67
CA SER A 253 -5.13 -2.59 9.39
C SER A 253 -6.26 -3.40 10.05
N SER A 254 -6.48 -4.62 9.58
CA SER A 254 -7.51 -5.52 10.08
C SER A 254 -6.95 -6.59 11.02
N ALA A 255 -7.68 -6.82 12.12
CA ALA A 255 -7.50 -7.95 13.03
C ALA A 255 -8.17 -9.25 12.53
N CYS A 256 -8.80 -9.21 11.33
CA CYS A 256 -9.35 -10.39 10.66
C CYS A 256 -8.42 -10.95 9.57
N ALA A 257 -7.46 -10.15 9.08
CA ALA A 257 -6.54 -10.58 8.05
C ALA A 257 -5.78 -11.85 8.48
N PRO A 258 -5.56 -12.81 7.57
CA PRO A 258 -4.63 -13.91 7.86
C PRO A 258 -3.23 -13.34 8.12
N PRO A 259 -2.39 -14.01 8.95
CA PRO A 259 -0.97 -13.71 8.96
C PRO A 259 -0.38 -13.98 7.56
N PRO A 260 0.71 -13.28 7.15
CA PRO A 260 1.42 -13.60 5.91
C PRO A 260 1.71 -15.10 5.81
N ALA A 261 1.32 -15.70 4.69
CA ALA A 261 1.30 -17.15 4.52
C ALA A 261 2.69 -17.71 4.17
N SER A 262 3.58 -16.88 3.63
CA SER A 262 4.94 -17.25 3.24
C SER A 262 5.97 -16.15 3.46
N ALA A 263 7.23 -16.56 3.63
CA ALA A 263 8.38 -15.65 3.60
C ALA A 263 8.60 -15.01 2.21
N VAL A 264 7.93 -15.50 1.16
CA VAL A 264 8.05 -14.95 -0.20
C VAL A 264 7.18 -13.69 -0.35
N GLU A 265 5.99 -13.65 0.27
CA GLU A 265 5.20 -12.42 0.40
C GLU A 265 5.95 -11.36 1.22
N GLU A 266 6.63 -11.77 2.29
CA GLU A 266 7.44 -10.86 3.12
C GLU A 266 8.62 -10.29 2.34
N GLN A 267 9.35 -11.13 1.58
CA GLN A 267 10.43 -10.67 0.69
C GLN A 267 9.90 -9.75 -0.42
N LEU A 268 8.78 -10.09 -1.07
CA LEU A 268 8.14 -9.25 -2.09
C LEU A 268 7.73 -7.88 -1.51
N ARG A 269 7.17 -7.86 -0.29
CA ARG A 269 6.81 -6.63 0.43
C ARG A 269 8.04 -5.79 0.77
N ALA A 270 9.15 -6.43 1.16
CA ALA A 270 10.42 -5.77 1.43
C ALA A 270 11.07 -5.19 0.16
N ASP A 271 11.12 -5.96 -0.94
CA ASP A 271 11.68 -5.53 -2.22
C ASP A 271 10.88 -4.37 -2.83
N LEU A 272 9.54 -4.44 -2.77
CA LEU A 272 8.67 -3.32 -3.13
C LEU A 272 8.92 -2.11 -2.22
N ALA A 273 8.97 -2.30 -0.90
CA ALA A 273 9.22 -1.20 0.04
C ALA A 273 10.61 -0.57 -0.11
N ALA A 274 11.59 -1.28 -0.68
CA ALA A 274 12.92 -0.76 -1.02
C ALA A 274 12.94 0.04 -2.34
N ALA A 275 12.07 -0.27 -3.31
CA ALA A 275 12.01 0.40 -4.61
C ALA A 275 11.02 1.58 -4.68
N ILE A 276 9.89 1.48 -3.98
CA ILE A 276 8.80 2.45 -4.01
C ILE A 276 8.30 2.79 -2.59
N ALA A 277 7.88 4.03 -2.38
CA ALA A 277 7.28 4.49 -1.14
C ALA A 277 5.75 4.38 -1.20
N PHE A 278 5.17 3.71 -0.21
CA PHE A 278 3.73 3.56 0.00
C PHE A 278 3.42 3.49 1.50
N THR A 279 2.15 3.68 1.88
CA THR A 279 1.69 3.58 3.26
C THR A 279 1.75 2.13 3.74
N ALA A 280 2.65 1.86 4.69
CA ALA A 280 2.80 0.56 5.35
C ALA A 280 1.81 0.40 6.52
N GLY A 281 1.63 -0.84 6.99
CA GLY A 281 0.80 -1.18 8.15
C GLY A 281 -0.67 -1.48 7.85
N VAL A 282 -1.12 -1.23 6.61
CA VAL A 282 -2.43 -1.67 6.10
C VAL A 282 -2.31 -3.07 5.48
N ASN A 283 -3.35 -3.89 5.65
CA ASN A 283 -3.43 -5.27 5.16
C ASN A 283 -4.84 -5.67 4.66
N ALA A 284 -5.80 -4.73 4.66
CA ALA A 284 -7.18 -4.97 4.26
C ALA A 284 -7.74 -3.80 3.44
N VAL A 285 -8.70 -4.10 2.55
CA VAL A 285 -9.49 -3.11 1.78
C VAL A 285 -10.98 -3.33 2.03
N ARG A 286 -11.71 -2.25 2.32
CA ARG A 286 -13.16 -2.23 2.60
C ARG A 286 -14.00 -2.38 1.30
N LEU A 287 -14.87 -3.40 1.19
CA LEU A 287 -15.41 -3.86 -0.11
C LEU A 287 -16.85 -3.44 -0.49
N ALA A 288 -17.59 -2.76 0.37
CA ALA A 288 -19.06 -2.62 0.31
C ALA A 288 -19.87 -3.93 0.42
N ARG A 289 -19.64 -4.92 -0.46
CA ARG A 289 -20.32 -6.22 -0.47
C ARG A 289 -19.51 -7.30 0.26
N PRO A 290 -20.16 -8.32 0.86
CA PRO A 290 -19.45 -9.41 1.51
C PRO A 290 -18.55 -10.23 0.58
N PHE A 291 -17.36 -10.55 1.05
CA PHE A 291 -16.45 -11.54 0.50
C PHE A 291 -16.26 -12.64 1.55
N PHE A 292 -16.91 -13.79 1.34
CA PHE A 292 -17.22 -14.74 2.41
C PHE A 292 -17.97 -14.03 3.56
N GLU A 293 -17.61 -14.29 4.82
CA GLU A 293 -18.26 -13.73 6.02
C GLU A 293 -17.77 -12.31 6.37
N HIS A 294 -17.01 -11.65 5.49
CA HIS A 294 -16.30 -10.39 5.77
C HIS A 294 -16.66 -9.27 4.79
N LEU A 295 -16.62 -8.01 5.26
CA LEU A 295 -16.84 -6.80 4.43
C LEU A 295 -15.52 -6.18 3.91
N GLU A 296 -14.50 -7.01 3.82
CA GLU A 296 -13.09 -6.67 3.55
C GLU A 296 -12.40 -7.79 2.74
N ALA A 297 -11.34 -7.46 2.01
CA ALA A 297 -10.40 -8.42 1.39
C ALA A 297 -8.96 -8.12 1.82
N TRP A 298 -8.11 -9.16 1.78
CA TRP A 298 -6.72 -9.12 2.21
C TRP A 298 -5.78 -9.53 1.06
N PRO A 299 -5.25 -8.57 0.28
CA PRO A 299 -4.13 -8.78 -0.65
C PRO A 299 -2.79 -8.84 0.09
N ASP A 300 -1.80 -9.50 -0.50
CA ASP A 300 -0.50 -9.73 0.14
C ASP A 300 0.31 -8.43 0.29
N VAL A 301 0.23 -7.53 -0.70
CA VAL A 301 0.78 -6.17 -0.61
C VAL A 301 -0.23 -5.15 -1.12
N LEU A 302 -0.46 -4.10 -0.33
CA LEU A 302 -1.26 -2.95 -0.71
C LEU A 302 -0.35 -1.76 -0.98
N LEU A 303 -0.63 -1.03 -2.07
CA LEU A 303 -0.03 0.27 -2.38
C LEU A 303 -1.16 1.33 -2.44
N PRO A 304 -1.62 1.88 -1.30
CA PRO A 304 -2.77 2.79 -1.23
C PRO A 304 -2.65 4.03 -2.11
N GLU A 305 -1.43 4.58 -2.20
CA GLU A 305 -1.07 5.73 -3.02
C GLU A 305 -1.36 5.51 -4.50
N LEU A 306 -1.16 4.27 -4.97
CA LEU A 306 -1.44 3.85 -6.34
C LEU A 306 -2.84 3.23 -6.49
N ARG A 307 -3.57 2.96 -5.39
CA ARG A 307 -4.77 2.09 -5.37
C ARG A 307 -4.51 0.79 -6.15
N VAL A 308 -3.40 0.11 -5.85
CA VAL A 308 -3.01 -1.19 -6.42
C VAL A 308 -2.88 -2.22 -5.30
N ALA A 309 -3.49 -3.38 -5.52
CA ALA A 309 -3.35 -4.58 -4.72
C ALA A 309 -2.49 -5.60 -5.47
N VAL A 310 -1.51 -6.19 -4.80
CA VAL A 310 -0.64 -7.23 -5.33
C VAL A 310 -0.92 -8.54 -4.60
N GLU A 311 -1.06 -9.60 -5.37
CA GLU A 311 -1.23 -10.99 -4.92
C GLU A 311 -0.01 -11.80 -5.38
N TYR A 312 0.48 -12.75 -4.58
CA TYR A 312 1.56 -13.68 -4.96
C TYR A 312 1.02 -15.12 -5.01
N ASP A 313 0.60 -15.54 -6.19
CA ASP A 313 0.00 -16.86 -6.40
C ASP A 313 1.08 -17.91 -6.69
N SER A 314 1.03 -19.03 -5.96
CA SER A 314 1.84 -20.22 -6.26
C SER A 314 0.96 -21.47 -6.29
N THR A 315 1.38 -22.51 -7.02
CA THR A 315 0.63 -23.78 -7.08
C THR A 315 0.56 -24.53 -5.74
N GLY A 316 1.31 -24.06 -4.72
CA GLY A 316 1.30 -24.61 -3.38
C GLY A 316 2.04 -25.94 -3.24
N ARG A 317 2.15 -26.44 -2.00
CA ARG A 317 2.79 -27.75 -1.72
C ARG A 317 2.01 -28.95 -2.28
N HIS A 318 0.81 -28.74 -2.81
CA HIS A 318 -0.09 -29.80 -3.29
C HIS A 318 -0.59 -29.59 -4.73
N GLY A 319 -0.13 -28.57 -5.46
CA GLY A 319 -0.47 -28.36 -6.87
C GLY A 319 -1.92 -27.95 -7.16
N LEU A 320 -2.68 -27.55 -6.13
CA LEU A 320 -4.12 -27.27 -6.19
C LEU A 320 -4.50 -25.86 -5.69
N GLU A 321 -3.52 -24.99 -5.48
CA GLU A 321 -3.74 -23.57 -5.17
C GLU A 321 -3.98 -22.79 -6.47
N HIS A 322 -4.94 -21.86 -6.44
CA HIS A 322 -5.39 -21.01 -7.57
C HIS A 322 -5.87 -21.74 -8.84
N VAL A 323 -6.41 -22.96 -8.69
CA VAL A 323 -7.04 -23.75 -9.77
C VAL A 323 -8.51 -24.02 -9.43
N GLY A 324 -9.39 -24.02 -10.44
CA GLY A 324 -10.80 -24.43 -10.31
C GLY A 324 -11.58 -23.56 -9.32
N HIS A 325 -12.25 -24.15 -8.32
CA HIS A 325 -13.02 -23.38 -7.33
C HIS A 325 -12.19 -22.36 -6.51
N ARG A 326 -10.86 -22.50 -6.45
CA ARG A 326 -9.99 -21.47 -5.87
C ARG A 326 -9.81 -20.28 -6.83
N GLU A 327 -9.58 -20.56 -8.11
CA GLU A 327 -9.54 -19.58 -9.21
C GLU A 327 -10.86 -18.80 -9.36
N GLU A 328 -12.01 -19.44 -9.11
CA GLU A 328 -13.32 -18.78 -9.06
C GLU A 328 -13.45 -17.80 -7.88
N ALA A 329 -12.89 -18.16 -6.72
CA ALA A 329 -12.84 -17.31 -5.53
C ALA A 329 -11.84 -16.16 -5.70
N ASP A 330 -10.70 -16.40 -6.35
CA ASP A 330 -9.71 -15.41 -6.78
C ASP A 330 -10.36 -14.38 -7.70
N ARG A 331 -10.97 -14.81 -8.82
CA ARG A 331 -11.71 -13.90 -9.71
C ARG A 331 -12.86 -13.16 -9.00
N ARG A 332 -13.40 -13.69 -7.89
CA ARG A 332 -14.38 -12.99 -7.04
C ARG A 332 -13.72 -11.91 -6.15
N LYS A 333 -12.52 -12.18 -5.62
CA LYS A 333 -11.69 -11.23 -4.84
C LYS A 333 -11.33 -10.04 -5.72
N ASP A 334 -10.83 -10.33 -6.92
CA ASP A 334 -10.41 -9.36 -7.92
C ASP A 334 -11.56 -8.43 -8.33
N ARG A 335 -12.74 -8.98 -8.62
CA ARG A 335 -13.93 -8.18 -8.93
C ARG A 335 -14.39 -7.32 -7.76
N ALA A 336 -14.25 -7.79 -6.52
CA ALA A 336 -14.62 -7.01 -5.33
C ALA A 336 -13.66 -5.83 -5.11
N LEU A 337 -12.35 -6.06 -5.24
CA LEU A 337 -11.31 -5.03 -5.17
C LEU A 337 -11.48 -3.98 -6.29
N ARG A 338 -11.68 -4.41 -7.55
CA ARG A 338 -11.98 -3.52 -8.68
C ARG A 338 -13.27 -2.73 -8.49
N SER A 339 -14.32 -3.33 -7.92
CA SER A 339 -15.56 -2.63 -7.55
C SER A 339 -15.36 -1.61 -6.42
N ALA A 340 -14.31 -1.75 -5.62
CA ALA A 340 -13.91 -0.82 -4.56
C ALA A 340 -12.83 0.19 -5.01
N GLY A 341 -12.55 0.29 -6.32
CA GLY A 341 -11.61 1.27 -6.89
C GLY A 341 -10.14 0.86 -6.91
N TRP A 342 -9.81 -0.41 -6.64
CA TRP A 342 -8.44 -0.93 -6.65
C TRP A 342 -8.16 -1.75 -7.90
N GLU A 343 -7.00 -1.53 -8.52
CA GLU A 343 -6.53 -2.46 -9.55
C GLU A 343 -5.77 -3.63 -8.90
N VAL A 344 -5.84 -4.82 -9.50
CA VAL A 344 -5.25 -6.05 -8.95
C VAL A 344 -4.21 -6.60 -9.93
N VAL A 345 -3.00 -6.81 -9.42
CA VAL A 345 -1.83 -7.27 -10.16
C VAL A 345 -1.34 -8.57 -9.52
N ARG A 346 -1.55 -9.72 -10.18
CA ARG A 346 -1.13 -11.01 -9.62
C ARG A 346 0.25 -11.41 -10.12
N VAL A 347 1.17 -11.75 -9.21
CA VAL A 347 2.44 -12.43 -9.54
C VAL A 347 2.16 -13.93 -9.53
N ARG A 348 2.03 -14.55 -10.70
CA ARG A 348 1.55 -15.95 -10.82
C ARG A 348 2.71 -16.88 -11.15
N THR A 349 2.87 -17.92 -10.35
CA THR A 349 4.09 -18.76 -10.36
C THR A 349 3.79 -20.26 -10.48
N GLY A 350 4.83 -21.06 -10.75
CA GLY A 350 4.70 -22.52 -10.82
C GLY A 350 3.92 -23.05 -12.03
N GLY A 351 3.76 -22.25 -13.10
CA GLY A 351 3.03 -22.62 -14.31
C GLY A 351 1.56 -22.17 -14.34
N LEU A 352 1.10 -21.37 -13.37
CA LEU A 352 -0.23 -20.76 -13.37
C LEU A 352 -0.41 -19.78 -14.55
N GLU A 353 -1.48 -19.95 -15.32
CA GLU A 353 -1.89 -19.00 -16.37
C GLU A 353 -2.40 -17.67 -15.78
N ALA A 354 -2.28 -16.57 -16.54
CA ALA A 354 -2.78 -15.24 -16.16
C ALA A 354 -4.33 -15.22 -16.04
N LEU A 355 -4.85 -14.50 -15.04
CA LEU A 355 -6.28 -14.29 -14.83
C LEU A 355 -6.75 -12.90 -15.29
N GLY A 356 -5.85 -11.90 -15.28
CA GLY A 356 -6.07 -10.53 -15.73
C GLY A 356 -4.99 -10.01 -16.68
N PRO A 357 -5.22 -8.87 -17.36
CA PRO A 357 -4.31 -8.31 -18.36
C PRO A 357 -3.03 -7.72 -17.78
N HIS A 358 -2.95 -7.58 -16.44
CA HIS A 358 -1.80 -7.03 -15.71
C HIS A 358 -1.09 -8.09 -14.85
N ASP A 359 -1.39 -9.37 -15.03
CA ASP A 359 -0.78 -10.45 -14.25
C ASP A 359 0.63 -10.80 -14.75
N LEU A 360 1.58 -10.86 -13.83
CA LEU A 360 2.98 -11.15 -14.08
C LEU A 360 3.27 -12.64 -13.87
N VAL A 361 3.28 -13.42 -14.95
CA VAL A 361 3.61 -14.86 -14.92
C VAL A 361 5.14 -15.04 -14.88
N VAL A 362 5.67 -15.58 -13.78
CA VAL A 362 7.13 -15.78 -13.56
C VAL A 362 7.42 -17.13 -12.89
N SER A 363 8.64 -17.64 -13.04
CA SER A 363 9.05 -18.91 -12.39
C SER A 363 9.15 -18.83 -10.86
N GLY A 364 9.25 -17.62 -10.29
CA GLY A 364 9.29 -17.34 -8.85
C GLY A 364 9.63 -15.87 -8.59
N LEU A 365 9.78 -15.50 -7.32
CA LEU A 365 10.30 -14.18 -6.95
C LEU A 365 11.79 -14.05 -7.31
N THR A 366 12.15 -13.01 -8.05
CA THR A 366 13.53 -12.76 -8.52
C THR A 366 13.87 -11.27 -8.52
N ARG A 367 15.15 -10.94 -8.71
CA ARG A 367 15.64 -9.55 -8.81
C ARG A 367 15.00 -8.72 -9.93
N SER A 368 14.36 -9.33 -10.93
CA SER A 368 13.61 -8.63 -11.98
C SER A 368 12.10 -8.56 -11.72
N THR A 369 11.55 -9.25 -10.71
CA THR A 369 10.11 -9.27 -10.43
C THR A 369 9.60 -7.89 -10.01
N VAL A 370 10.29 -7.18 -9.10
CA VAL A 370 9.90 -5.80 -8.72
C VAL A 370 10.04 -4.79 -9.86
N PRO A 371 11.14 -4.76 -10.65
CA PRO A 371 11.19 -3.95 -11.88
C PRO A 371 9.99 -4.18 -12.83
N GLN A 372 9.63 -5.44 -13.10
CA GLN A 372 8.46 -5.75 -13.94
C GLN A 372 7.14 -5.31 -13.30
N LEU A 373 6.97 -5.45 -11.98
CA LEU A 373 5.81 -4.92 -11.26
C LEU A 373 5.71 -3.40 -11.35
N LEU A 374 6.84 -2.67 -11.25
CA LEU A 374 6.85 -1.23 -11.45
C LEU A 374 6.40 -0.86 -12.87
N ASP A 375 6.83 -1.58 -13.90
CA ASP A 375 6.38 -1.36 -15.28
C ASP A 375 4.88 -1.65 -15.45
N VAL A 376 4.35 -2.70 -14.84
CA VAL A 376 2.88 -2.93 -14.78
C VAL A 376 2.16 -1.81 -14.04
N PHE A 377 2.70 -1.29 -12.93
CA PHE A 377 2.10 -0.15 -12.23
C PHE A 377 2.10 1.11 -13.11
N ARG A 378 3.13 1.31 -13.94
CA ARG A 378 3.22 2.41 -14.92
C ARG A 378 2.15 2.28 -16.00
N GLU A 379 1.86 1.08 -16.49
CA GLU A 379 0.72 0.85 -17.40
C GLU A 379 -0.63 1.17 -16.72
N VAL A 380 -0.81 0.75 -15.46
CA VAL A 380 -2.08 0.89 -14.72
C VAL A 380 -2.37 2.32 -14.25
N ARG A 381 -1.34 3.12 -13.88
CA ARG A 381 -1.50 4.47 -13.27
C ARG A 381 -0.78 5.60 -14.01
N GLY A 382 -0.02 5.30 -15.06
CA GLY A 382 0.80 6.27 -15.78
C GLY A 382 2.11 6.57 -15.04
N ASP A 383 3.21 6.42 -15.76
CA ASP A 383 4.57 6.48 -15.24
C ASP A 383 4.90 7.80 -14.52
N LEU A 384 4.36 8.95 -14.94
CA LEU A 384 4.54 10.22 -14.20
C LEU A 384 4.10 10.11 -12.73
N TYR A 385 3.01 9.37 -12.45
CA TYR A 385 2.47 9.24 -11.11
C TYR A 385 3.23 8.18 -10.30
N VAL A 386 3.59 7.04 -10.91
CA VAL A 386 4.38 5.98 -10.26
C VAL A 386 5.81 6.44 -9.96
N ASP A 387 6.47 7.09 -10.91
CA ASP A 387 7.85 7.58 -10.78
C ASP A 387 7.98 8.65 -9.67
N ALA A 388 6.89 9.34 -9.32
CA ALA A 388 6.85 10.30 -8.22
C ALA A 388 6.90 9.65 -6.81
N TRP A 389 6.68 8.33 -6.72
CA TRP A 389 6.74 7.55 -5.46
C TRP A 389 8.00 6.69 -5.33
N LEU A 390 8.85 6.59 -6.35
CA LEU A 390 10.10 5.84 -6.29
C LEU A 390 11.10 6.43 -5.28
N ARG A 391 12.07 5.61 -4.85
CA ARG A 391 13.08 5.96 -3.84
C ARG A 391 14.44 6.36 -4.41
#